data_AF-A0AAC8Q8Z2-F1
#
_entry.id   AF-A0AAC8Q8Z2-F1
#
_cell.length_a   1.000
_cell.length_b   1.000
_cell.length_c   1.000
_cell.angle_alpha   90.00
_cell.angle_beta   90.00
_cell.angle_gamma   90.00
#
_symmetry.space_group_name_H-M   'P 1'
#
loop_
_entity.id
_entity.type
_entity.pdbx_description
1 polymer ?
#
loop_
_entity_poly.entity_id
_entity_poly.type
_entity_poly.pdbx_seq_one_letter_code
_entity_poly.pdbx_strand_id
1 'polypeptide(L)'
;MLTRRALLKSAVATGLFAPFYREVLAQTVKPMRLVLVLECNGIYPEAFLSKGTRTALGSGIGTRHNFRDVYPETPLVRTGDDLSSALCLGPLAGGSGVQSLVSRSAVLLGLSSMIAGGGHSAGTGALSCAVHGSAATLDAVLAPRLKRTAPFDAIRLGTSSARTPIVYETCAYGPRRPAGILVNPMLAYNTIFGSLSTGAAVGQERRMLFDFAREDVKAALGTFKGNSHERAKLEQYLASLETLRARETQLQGMAAQVRPLLPPDPSVNPLLQGGTTPPDSLKWLEAQFQIATTALLGGLTNLVVLAAGTSGFDVAYDSSIANVGRHDLQHGIDTAANWTGIAAVTRQHVALVAKLARALAATPELNASGSMLDHTAIVFMSDNGEQHHSEAREWPKLVVGGNALGLKTDGRTVVYPAEGKARNRQVSNLFNTLGHAFGDSDFNTFGSEGPTRIAPGPLSELLG
;
A
#
# COMPACT_ATOMS: atom_id res chain seq x y z
N MET A 1 34.98 -5.93 -34.71
CA MET A 1 35.17 -5.22 -33.42
C MET A 1 35.13 -3.72 -33.69
N LEU A 2 34.02 -3.05 -33.36
CA LEU A 2 33.89 -1.60 -33.47
C LEU A 2 34.33 -0.97 -32.14
N THR A 3 35.39 -0.17 -32.16
CA THR A 3 36.01 0.40 -30.95
C THR A 3 35.21 1.57 -30.39
N ARG A 4 35.17 1.70 -29.05
CA ARG A 4 34.50 2.77 -28.26
C ARG A 4 34.75 4.21 -28.74
N ARG A 5 35.81 4.47 -29.50
CA ARG A 5 36.16 5.79 -30.06
C ARG A 5 35.33 6.20 -31.28
N ALA A 6 34.72 5.27 -32.00
CA ALA A 6 33.87 5.57 -33.16
C ALA A 6 32.47 6.08 -32.75
N LEU A 7 31.99 5.73 -31.55
CA LEU A 7 30.68 6.13 -31.02
C LEU A 7 30.62 7.58 -30.51
N LEU A 8 31.77 8.24 -30.29
CA LEU A 8 31.84 9.59 -29.75
C LEU A 8 31.86 10.70 -30.82
N LYS A 9 31.89 10.37 -32.11
CA LYS A 9 31.92 11.35 -33.21
C LYS A 9 30.55 11.61 -33.87
N SER A 10 29.48 10.93 -33.45
CA SER A 10 28.12 11.09 -34.00
C SER A 10 27.18 11.86 -33.06
N ALA A 11 27.70 12.90 -32.38
CA ALA A 11 26.98 13.70 -31.37
C ALA A 11 25.98 14.73 -31.95
N VAL A 12 25.44 14.51 -33.14
CA VAL A 12 24.42 15.39 -33.77
C VAL A 12 23.05 14.71 -33.92
N ALA A 13 22.92 13.41 -33.58
CA ALA A 13 21.68 12.65 -33.74
C ALA A 13 20.96 12.29 -32.42
N THR A 14 21.32 12.90 -31.28
CA THR A 14 20.81 12.54 -29.95
C THR A 14 19.41 13.06 -29.62
N GLY A 15 18.78 13.87 -30.48
CA GLY A 15 17.43 14.41 -30.25
C GLY A 15 16.28 13.52 -30.75
N LEU A 16 16.50 12.70 -31.80
CA LEU A 16 15.40 11.98 -32.48
C LEU A 16 15.10 10.58 -31.91
N PHE A 17 16.00 10.01 -31.10
CA PHE A 17 15.85 8.65 -30.58
C PHE A 17 15.61 8.58 -29.06
N ALA A 18 15.52 9.70 -28.36
CA ALA A 18 15.17 9.73 -26.93
C ALA A 18 13.83 9.02 -26.59
N PRO A 19 12.74 9.11 -27.39
CA PRO A 19 11.54 8.33 -27.13
C PRO A 19 11.77 6.83 -27.35
N PHE A 20 12.53 6.45 -28.38
CA PHE A 20 12.91 5.05 -28.62
C PHE A 20 13.81 4.48 -27.52
N TYR A 21 14.74 5.26 -26.95
CA TYR A 21 15.57 4.80 -25.83
C TYR A 21 14.76 4.62 -24.55
N ARG A 22 13.73 5.45 -24.30
CA ARG A 22 12.81 5.26 -23.18
C ARG A 22 11.88 4.07 -23.38
N GLU A 23 11.40 3.82 -24.59
CA GLU A 23 10.62 2.61 -24.93
C GLU A 23 11.47 1.34 -24.86
N VAL A 24 12.69 1.35 -25.39
CA VAL A 24 13.62 0.21 -25.37
C VAL A 24 14.10 -0.10 -23.95
N LEU A 25 14.36 0.90 -23.10
CA LEU A 25 14.65 0.66 -21.69
C LEU A 25 13.40 0.21 -20.90
N ALA A 26 12.22 0.74 -21.21
CA ALA A 26 10.96 0.29 -20.62
C ALA A 26 10.61 -1.16 -21.00
N GLN A 27 11.02 -1.63 -22.19
CA GLN A 27 10.88 -3.01 -22.65
C GLN A 27 11.78 -4.01 -21.90
N THR A 28 12.80 -3.55 -21.15
CA THR A 28 13.77 -4.47 -20.50
C THR A 28 13.48 -4.78 -19.03
N VAL A 29 12.61 -4.02 -18.36
CA VAL A 29 12.39 -4.18 -16.91
C VAL A 29 10.95 -4.59 -16.63
N LYS A 30 10.79 -5.79 -16.08
CA LYS A 30 9.53 -6.39 -15.62
C LYS A 30 8.66 -5.37 -14.86
N PRO A 31 7.39 -5.12 -15.25
CA PRO A 31 6.48 -4.25 -14.51
C PRO A 31 6.27 -4.80 -13.09
N MET A 32 6.29 -3.89 -12.11
CA MET A 32 6.24 -4.21 -10.69
C MET A 32 5.51 -3.09 -9.95
N ARG A 33 4.45 -3.43 -9.23
CA ARG A 33 3.69 -2.50 -8.40
C ARG A 33 3.37 -3.11 -7.04
N LEU A 34 3.25 -2.25 -6.03
CA LEU A 34 2.87 -2.62 -4.68
C LEU A 34 1.72 -1.74 -4.18
N VAL A 35 0.71 -2.38 -3.60
CA VAL A 35 -0.34 -1.69 -2.86
C VAL A 35 -0.40 -2.28 -1.45
N LEU A 36 -0.19 -1.43 -0.44
CA LEU A 36 -0.33 -1.79 0.96
C LEU A 36 -1.62 -1.18 1.49
N VAL A 37 -2.51 -2.00 2.06
CA VAL A 37 -3.77 -1.56 2.64
C VAL A 37 -3.78 -1.97 4.11
N LEU A 38 -3.95 -0.98 5.00
CA LEU A 38 -3.96 -1.17 6.44
C LEU A 38 -5.30 -0.79 7.03
N GLU A 39 -5.83 -1.64 7.91
CA GLU A 39 -7.00 -1.37 8.73
C GLU A 39 -6.60 -1.14 10.20
N CYS A 40 -7.21 -0.16 10.85
CA CYS A 40 -7.02 0.09 12.27
C CYS A 40 -7.69 -0.94 13.20
N ASN A 41 -7.17 -1.06 14.43
CA ASN A 41 -7.72 -1.85 15.54
C ASN A 41 -7.62 -3.38 15.36
N GLY A 42 -6.68 -3.86 14.55
CA GLY A 42 -6.42 -5.29 14.40
C GLY A 42 -7.43 -6.04 13.52
N ILE A 43 -7.03 -7.22 13.07
CA ILE A 43 -7.89 -8.14 12.30
C ILE A 43 -7.72 -9.52 12.93
N TYR A 44 -8.84 -10.11 13.34
CA TYR A 44 -8.86 -11.44 13.94
C TYR A 44 -8.60 -12.53 12.89
N PRO A 45 -7.81 -13.58 13.19
CA PRO A 45 -7.55 -14.68 12.28
C PRO A 45 -8.82 -15.35 11.73
N GLU A 46 -9.89 -15.40 12.53
CA GLU A 46 -11.18 -15.95 12.09
C GLU A 46 -11.77 -15.20 10.87
N ALA A 47 -11.50 -13.89 10.74
CA ALA A 47 -12.01 -13.08 9.64
C ALA A 47 -11.59 -13.60 8.27
N PHE A 48 -10.40 -14.20 8.17
CA PHE A 48 -9.81 -14.73 6.94
C PHE A 48 -9.76 -16.26 6.88
N LEU A 49 -10.32 -16.95 7.88
CA LEU A 49 -10.29 -18.40 7.94
C LEU A 49 -11.40 -19.01 7.04
N SER A 50 -10.99 -19.53 5.89
CA SER A 50 -11.88 -20.28 4.99
C SER A 50 -12.32 -21.62 5.59
N LYS A 51 -13.44 -22.16 5.10
CA LYS A 51 -14.02 -23.41 5.61
C LYS A 51 -13.06 -24.58 5.50
N GLY A 52 -12.38 -24.75 4.37
CA GLY A 52 -11.42 -25.85 4.17
C GLY A 52 -10.23 -25.76 5.12
N THR A 53 -9.70 -24.56 5.33
CA THR A 53 -8.60 -24.32 6.28
C THR A 53 -9.05 -24.54 7.73
N ARG A 54 -10.27 -24.11 8.10
CA ARG A 54 -10.84 -24.41 9.42
C ARG A 54 -10.92 -25.91 9.66
N THR A 55 -11.41 -26.69 8.69
CA THR A 55 -11.45 -28.16 8.80
C THR A 55 -10.06 -28.76 8.96
N ALA A 56 -9.06 -28.25 8.23
CA ALA A 56 -7.68 -28.75 8.31
C ALA A 56 -6.99 -28.48 9.66
N LEU A 57 -7.31 -27.34 10.30
CA LEU A 57 -6.82 -27.02 11.65
C LEU A 57 -7.57 -27.77 12.77
N GLY A 58 -8.73 -28.34 12.46
CA GLY A 58 -9.47 -29.23 13.37
C GLY A 58 -10.40 -28.52 14.35
N SER A 59 -11.07 -29.32 15.18
CA SER A 59 -12.13 -28.86 16.08
C SER A 59 -11.65 -27.97 17.24
N GLY A 60 -10.34 -27.96 17.52
CA GLY A 60 -9.75 -27.17 18.59
C GLY A 60 -10.05 -25.67 18.48
N ILE A 61 -10.30 -25.13 17.28
CA ILE A 61 -10.64 -23.72 17.08
C ILE A 61 -11.92 -23.33 17.84
N GLY A 62 -12.96 -24.17 17.78
CA GLY A 62 -14.27 -23.87 18.37
C GLY A 62 -14.92 -22.60 17.77
N THR A 63 -15.35 -21.70 18.66
CA THR A 63 -16.00 -20.41 18.34
C THR A 63 -15.07 -19.21 18.58
N ARG A 64 -13.77 -19.44 18.73
CA ARG A 64 -12.80 -18.41 19.10
C ARG A 64 -12.41 -17.56 17.89
N HIS A 65 -12.26 -16.26 18.09
CA HIS A 65 -11.75 -15.33 17.08
C HIS A 65 -10.23 -15.46 16.88
N ASN A 66 -9.51 -15.79 17.97
CA ASN A 66 -8.08 -16.07 18.03
C ASN A 66 -7.82 -17.53 18.44
N PHE A 67 -6.96 -18.23 17.71
CA PHE A 67 -6.77 -19.68 17.86
C PHE A 67 -5.35 -20.14 17.49
N ARG A 68 -4.34 -19.29 17.74
CA ARG A 68 -2.93 -19.59 17.41
C ARG A 68 -2.38 -20.85 18.09
N ASP A 69 -2.95 -21.26 19.22
CA ASP A 69 -2.60 -22.49 19.94
C ASP A 69 -2.81 -23.75 19.11
N VAL A 70 -3.72 -23.73 18.12
CA VAL A 70 -3.97 -24.88 17.23
C VAL A 70 -3.08 -24.90 15.99
N TYR A 71 -2.16 -23.94 15.84
CA TYR A 71 -1.32 -23.86 14.64
C TYR A 71 -0.29 -24.98 14.60
N PRO A 72 0.05 -25.49 13.40
CA PRO A 72 0.93 -26.64 13.25
C PRO A 72 2.39 -26.31 13.65
N GLU A 73 3.23 -27.34 13.81
CA GLU A 73 4.68 -27.18 14.04
C GLU A 73 5.46 -26.85 12.76
N THR A 74 4.88 -27.15 11.60
CA THR A 74 5.41 -26.83 10.27
C THR A 74 4.34 -26.10 9.45
N PRO A 75 4.71 -25.22 8.51
CA PRO A 75 3.72 -24.51 7.70
C PRO A 75 2.70 -25.45 7.06
N LEU A 76 1.41 -25.19 7.30
CA LEU A 76 0.31 -25.86 6.63
C LEU A 76 -0.05 -25.04 5.39
N VAL A 77 0.09 -25.64 4.21
CA VAL A 77 -0.31 -25.04 2.94
C VAL A 77 -1.55 -25.75 2.42
N ARG A 78 -2.65 -25.01 2.29
CA ARG A 78 -3.89 -25.49 1.68
C ARG A 78 -4.12 -24.76 0.37
N THR A 79 -3.98 -25.44 -0.76
CA THR A 79 -4.32 -24.91 -2.09
C THR A 79 -5.74 -25.31 -2.49
N GLY A 80 -6.39 -24.56 -3.40
CA GLY A 80 -7.71 -24.92 -3.92
C GLY A 80 -8.83 -24.89 -2.89
N ASP A 81 -8.71 -24.05 -1.86
CA ASP A 81 -9.81 -23.75 -0.94
C ASP A 81 -10.65 -22.61 -1.50
N ASP A 82 -11.92 -22.56 -1.11
CA ASP A 82 -12.75 -21.40 -1.42
C ASP A 82 -12.49 -20.32 -0.37
N LEU A 83 -11.54 -19.42 -0.66
CA LEU A 83 -11.23 -18.31 0.22
C LEU A 83 -12.45 -17.42 0.49
N SER A 84 -13.39 -17.32 -0.46
CA SER A 84 -14.60 -16.50 -0.28
C SER A 84 -15.58 -17.05 0.75
N SER A 85 -15.37 -18.30 1.20
CA SER A 85 -16.11 -18.89 2.31
C SER A 85 -15.71 -18.34 3.69
N ALA A 86 -14.59 -17.62 3.79
CA ALA A 86 -14.20 -16.94 5.03
C ALA A 86 -15.09 -15.74 5.30
N LEU A 87 -15.29 -15.42 6.59
CA LEU A 87 -16.25 -14.43 7.05
C LEU A 87 -16.15 -13.08 6.33
N CYS A 88 -14.92 -12.58 6.13
CA CYS A 88 -14.69 -11.26 5.54
C CYS A 88 -14.22 -11.31 4.08
N LEU A 89 -14.00 -12.50 3.50
CA LEU A 89 -13.43 -12.65 2.16
C LEU A 89 -14.45 -12.95 1.06
N GLY A 90 -15.74 -12.99 1.41
CA GLY A 90 -16.84 -13.05 0.44
C GLY A 90 -16.70 -12.11 -0.77
N PRO A 91 -16.23 -10.85 -0.62
CA PRO A 91 -16.05 -9.95 -1.76
C PRO A 91 -15.03 -10.40 -2.81
N LEU A 92 -14.21 -11.43 -2.55
CA LEU A 92 -13.31 -12.03 -3.54
C LEU A 92 -14.05 -12.92 -4.55
N ALA A 93 -15.26 -13.39 -4.21
CA ALA A 93 -16.04 -14.23 -5.10
C ALA A 93 -16.29 -13.55 -6.45
N GLY A 94 -16.35 -14.37 -7.50
CA GLY A 94 -16.85 -13.96 -8.80
C GLY A 94 -18.35 -14.17 -8.92
N GLY A 95 -18.90 -13.79 -10.07
CA GLY A 95 -20.31 -13.99 -10.41
C GLY A 95 -20.56 -13.62 -11.87
N SER A 96 -21.82 -13.52 -12.27
CA SER A 96 -22.20 -13.12 -13.63
C SER A 96 -21.56 -11.77 -14.00
N GLY A 97 -20.58 -11.80 -14.91
CA GLY A 97 -19.84 -10.61 -15.37
C GLY A 97 -18.77 -10.07 -14.43
N VAL A 98 -18.54 -10.69 -13.26
CA VAL A 98 -17.53 -10.25 -12.28
C VAL A 98 -16.46 -11.33 -12.13
N GLN A 99 -15.22 -10.98 -12.48
CA GLN A 99 -14.08 -11.87 -12.32
C GLN A 99 -13.86 -12.23 -10.84
N SER A 100 -13.72 -13.53 -10.57
CA SER A 100 -13.31 -14.04 -9.26
C SER A 100 -11.85 -13.71 -8.98
N LEU A 101 -11.58 -13.30 -7.74
CA LEU A 101 -10.22 -13.08 -7.23
C LEU A 101 -9.74 -14.22 -6.33
N VAL A 102 -10.57 -15.23 -6.06
CA VAL A 102 -10.22 -16.34 -5.16
C VAL A 102 -8.93 -17.02 -5.61
N SER A 103 -8.84 -17.40 -6.88
CA SER A 103 -7.62 -18.00 -7.48
C SER A 103 -6.53 -17.00 -7.86
N ARG A 104 -6.68 -15.74 -7.43
CA ARG A 104 -5.70 -14.65 -7.56
C ARG A 104 -5.33 -14.10 -6.18
N SER A 105 -5.63 -14.85 -5.12
CA SER A 105 -5.39 -14.45 -3.74
C SER A 105 -4.69 -15.54 -2.92
N ALA A 106 -4.04 -15.13 -1.83
CA ALA A 106 -3.54 -16.01 -0.79
C ALA A 106 -3.82 -15.42 0.60
N VAL A 107 -4.12 -16.27 1.57
CA VAL A 107 -4.24 -15.91 2.99
C VAL A 107 -3.00 -16.37 3.73
N LEU A 108 -2.46 -15.51 4.60
CA LEU A 108 -1.33 -15.83 5.48
C LEU A 108 -1.74 -15.67 6.93
N LEU A 109 -1.60 -16.72 7.72
CA LEU A 109 -1.88 -16.76 9.16
C LEU A 109 -0.62 -17.15 9.94
N GLY A 110 -0.53 -16.76 11.20
CA GLY A 110 0.57 -17.14 12.11
C GLY A 110 1.88 -16.35 11.95
N LEU A 111 1.92 -15.33 11.08
CA LEU A 111 3.09 -14.45 11.00
C LEU A 111 3.15 -13.51 12.21
N SER A 112 4.22 -13.54 12.99
CA SER A 112 4.39 -12.69 14.18
C SER A 112 5.19 -11.41 13.89
N SER A 113 5.05 -10.37 14.73
CA SER A 113 5.88 -9.16 14.68
C SER A 113 5.94 -8.47 16.05
N MET A 114 6.29 -9.21 17.10
CA MET A 114 6.31 -8.67 18.47
C MET A 114 7.23 -7.44 18.65
N ILE A 115 8.25 -7.27 17.80
CA ILE A 115 9.12 -6.08 17.83
C ILE A 115 8.37 -4.79 17.47
N ALA A 116 7.30 -4.89 16.68
CA ALA A 116 6.45 -3.75 16.34
C ALA A 116 5.68 -3.23 17.56
N GLY A 117 5.67 -4.00 18.65
CA GLY A 117 4.88 -3.75 19.84
C GLY A 117 3.46 -4.28 19.65
N GLY A 118 2.52 -3.62 20.31
CA GLY A 118 1.10 -3.95 20.31
C GLY A 118 0.35 -2.86 21.04
N GLY A 119 -0.78 -3.18 21.66
CA GLY A 119 -1.67 -2.18 22.24
C GLY A 119 -2.76 -1.82 21.24
N HIS A 120 -3.02 -0.54 20.97
CA HIS A 120 -4.09 -0.09 20.04
C HIS A 120 -3.61 0.11 18.59
N SER A 121 -2.30 0.32 18.40
CA SER A 121 -1.66 0.41 17.09
C SER A 121 -0.16 0.19 17.24
N ALA A 122 0.47 -0.37 16.20
CA ALA A 122 1.93 -0.39 16.07
C ALA A 122 2.45 0.87 15.35
N GLY A 123 1.57 1.71 14.80
CA GLY A 123 1.91 2.81 13.89
C GLY A 123 2.89 2.35 12.80
N THR A 124 4.02 3.05 12.64
CA THR A 124 5.08 2.68 11.69
C THR A 124 5.65 1.27 11.89
N GLY A 125 5.50 0.67 13.08
CA GLY A 125 5.95 -0.70 13.37
C GLY A 125 5.31 -1.74 12.45
N ALA A 126 4.05 -1.53 12.04
CA ALA A 126 3.32 -2.44 11.16
C ALA A 126 3.97 -2.60 9.78
N LEU A 127 4.60 -1.53 9.26
CA LEU A 127 5.27 -1.52 7.96
C LEU A 127 6.79 -1.52 8.04
N SER A 128 7.37 -1.29 9.22
CA SER A 128 8.83 -1.30 9.40
C SER A 128 9.37 -2.59 10.04
N CYS A 129 8.51 -3.42 10.64
CA CYS A 129 8.93 -4.57 11.46
C CYS A 129 10.03 -4.17 12.45
N ALA A 130 9.78 -3.07 13.15
CA ALA A 130 10.67 -2.45 14.11
C ALA A 130 9.84 -1.72 15.17
N VAL A 131 10.48 -1.31 16.26
CA VAL A 131 9.84 -0.44 17.25
C VAL A 131 9.31 0.82 16.56
N HIS A 132 8.11 1.26 16.93
CA HIS A 132 7.50 2.45 16.34
C HIS A 132 8.46 3.65 16.26
N GLY A 133 8.64 4.21 15.07
CA GLY A 133 9.46 5.39 14.79
C GLY A 133 10.96 5.12 14.69
N SER A 134 11.41 3.86 14.82
CA SER A 134 12.83 3.48 14.86
C SER A 134 13.44 3.09 13.51
N ALA A 135 12.64 2.92 12.46
CA ALA A 135 13.13 2.49 11.15
C ALA A 135 12.26 3.04 10.00
N ALA A 136 12.77 2.91 8.78
CA ALA A 136 12.00 3.20 7.57
C ALA A 136 10.94 2.11 7.35
N THR A 137 9.78 2.51 6.84
CA THR A 137 8.71 1.59 6.47
C THR A 137 8.94 0.99 5.09
N LEU A 138 8.33 -0.18 4.82
CA LEU A 138 8.53 -0.95 3.60
C LEU A 138 8.29 -0.13 2.34
N ASP A 139 7.26 0.72 2.36
CA ASP A 139 6.94 1.63 1.26
C ASP A 139 8.10 2.59 0.95
N ALA A 140 8.74 3.16 1.98
CA ALA A 140 9.87 4.05 1.79
C ALA A 140 11.12 3.30 1.31
N VAL A 141 11.33 2.07 1.76
CA VAL A 141 12.47 1.23 1.36
C VAL A 141 12.33 0.75 -0.09
N LEU A 142 11.12 0.38 -0.53
CA LEU A 142 10.87 -0.10 -1.90
C LEU A 142 10.60 1.02 -2.91
N ALA A 143 10.22 2.22 -2.47
CA ALA A 143 9.89 3.34 -3.36
C ALA A 143 10.99 3.66 -4.39
N PRO A 144 12.29 3.73 -4.07
CA PRO A 144 13.34 3.99 -5.07
C PRO A 144 13.37 2.95 -6.20
N ARG A 145 13.11 1.68 -5.87
CA ARG A 145 13.10 0.55 -6.82
C ARG A 145 11.82 0.54 -7.66
N LEU A 146 10.67 0.79 -7.05
CA LEU A 146 9.37 0.77 -7.74
C LEU A 146 9.08 2.05 -8.52
N LYS A 147 9.62 3.21 -8.13
CA LYS A 147 9.36 4.51 -8.77
C LYS A 147 9.54 4.44 -10.28
N ARG A 148 10.66 3.85 -10.76
CA ARG A 148 11.01 3.79 -12.18
C ARG A 148 10.86 5.16 -12.85
N THR A 149 9.99 5.27 -13.85
CA THR A 149 9.66 6.51 -14.55
C THR A 149 8.42 7.21 -14.00
N ALA A 150 7.80 6.74 -12.91
CA ALA A 150 6.57 7.33 -12.39
C ALA A 150 6.84 8.70 -11.72
N PRO A 151 5.93 9.69 -11.85
CA PRO A 151 6.08 11.01 -11.24
C PRO A 151 6.09 10.99 -9.71
N PHE A 152 5.35 10.05 -9.10
CA PHE A 152 5.31 9.84 -7.66
C PHE A 152 6.02 8.53 -7.30
N ASP A 153 6.99 8.61 -6.40
CA ASP A 153 7.72 7.48 -5.84
C ASP A 153 6.80 6.57 -5.00
N ALA A 154 5.94 7.18 -4.19
CA ALA A 154 4.87 6.53 -3.47
C ALA A 154 3.70 7.51 -3.27
N ILE A 155 2.48 7.00 -3.34
CA ILE A 155 1.27 7.74 -2.97
C ILE A 155 0.71 7.15 -1.68
N ARG A 156 0.53 7.97 -0.65
CA ARG A 156 0.07 7.56 0.68
C ARG A 156 -1.25 8.24 0.99
N LEU A 157 -2.32 7.46 1.06
CA LEU A 157 -3.69 7.90 1.21
C LEU A 157 -4.33 7.20 2.41
N GLY A 158 -5.47 7.69 2.87
CA GLY A 158 -6.18 7.02 3.95
C GLY A 158 -7.39 7.77 4.47
N THR A 159 -7.82 7.37 5.65
CA THR A 159 -8.82 8.07 6.48
C THR A 159 -8.33 8.14 7.92
N SER A 160 -8.83 9.09 8.69
CA SER A 160 -8.43 9.29 10.09
C SER A 160 -9.50 10.06 10.85
N SER A 161 -9.60 9.80 12.15
CA SER A 161 -10.41 10.58 13.08
C SER A 161 -9.70 11.84 13.60
N ALA A 162 -8.42 12.05 13.26
CA ALA A 162 -7.57 13.13 13.78
C ALA A 162 -7.97 14.56 13.34
N ARG A 163 -9.06 14.73 12.58
CA ARG A 163 -9.60 16.02 12.08
C ARG A 163 -8.58 16.91 11.38
N THR A 164 -7.53 16.32 10.82
CA THR A 164 -6.48 16.99 10.03
C THR A 164 -6.43 16.39 8.63
N PRO A 165 -5.97 17.13 7.62
CA PRO A 165 -5.93 16.62 6.25
C PRO A 165 -4.74 15.68 5.97
N ILE A 166 -3.72 15.68 6.83
CA ILE A 166 -2.50 14.88 6.70
C ILE A 166 -2.12 14.31 8.07
N VAL A 167 -1.83 13.01 8.11
CA VAL A 167 -1.36 12.29 9.31
C VAL A 167 -0.02 11.58 9.05
N TYR A 168 0.63 11.10 10.10
CA TYR A 168 2.05 10.72 10.06
C TYR A 168 2.41 9.42 10.79
N GLU A 169 1.41 8.66 11.27
CA GLU A 169 1.68 7.58 12.25
C GLU A 169 2.09 6.24 11.61
N THR A 170 1.75 5.98 10.34
CA THR A 170 1.90 4.64 9.73
C THR A 170 3.09 4.50 8.79
N CYS A 171 3.55 5.60 8.18
CA CYS A 171 4.63 5.58 7.18
C CYS A 171 5.81 6.44 7.64
N ALA A 172 7.04 6.00 7.37
CA ALA A 172 8.24 6.76 7.68
C ALA A 172 9.37 6.49 6.68
N TYR A 173 10.06 7.55 6.28
CA TYR A 173 11.31 7.47 5.51
C TYR A 173 12.49 6.97 6.34
N GLY A 174 12.34 6.91 7.67
CA GLY A 174 13.37 6.51 8.61
C GLY A 174 13.12 7.05 10.01
N PRO A 175 14.07 6.83 10.94
CA PRO A 175 13.98 7.35 12.30
C PRO A 175 13.75 8.86 12.32
N ARG A 176 12.72 9.31 13.06
CA ARG A 176 12.32 10.74 13.15
C ARG A 176 12.03 11.40 11.80
N ARG A 177 11.69 10.63 10.77
CA ARG A 177 11.36 11.12 9.43
C ARG A 177 10.02 10.53 8.98
N PRO A 178 8.89 10.95 9.59
CA PRO A 178 7.59 10.45 9.19
C PRO A 178 7.28 10.82 7.73
N ALA A 179 6.50 9.97 7.07
CA ALA A 179 6.00 10.21 5.72
C ALA A 179 4.51 10.50 5.80
N GLY A 180 4.10 11.67 5.31
CA GLY A 180 2.71 12.13 5.40
C GLY A 180 1.75 11.26 4.59
N ILE A 181 0.56 11.06 5.14
CA ILE A 181 -0.56 10.31 4.56
C ILE A 181 -1.70 11.31 4.35
N LEU A 182 -2.15 11.48 3.10
CA LEU A 182 -3.28 12.35 2.78
C LEU A 182 -4.58 11.66 3.18
N VAL A 183 -5.24 12.14 4.23
CA VAL A 183 -6.49 11.54 4.75
C VAL A 183 -7.74 12.30 4.34
N ASN A 184 -7.57 13.47 3.74
CA ASN A 184 -8.65 14.21 3.08
C ASN A 184 -8.63 13.90 1.56
N PRO A 185 -9.68 13.27 1.01
CA PRO A 185 -9.74 12.87 -0.40
C PRO A 185 -9.76 14.06 -1.37
N MET A 186 -10.28 15.22 -0.97
CA MET A 186 -10.25 16.43 -1.80
C MET A 186 -8.81 16.95 -1.95
N LEU A 187 -8.06 17.01 -0.84
CA LEU A 187 -6.65 17.37 -0.87
C LEU A 187 -5.82 16.35 -1.67
N ALA A 188 -6.10 15.06 -1.51
CA ALA A 188 -5.45 13.99 -2.28
C ALA A 188 -5.68 14.16 -3.79
N TYR A 189 -6.94 14.36 -4.20
CA TYR A 189 -7.31 14.60 -5.59
C TYR A 189 -6.54 15.79 -6.16
N ASN A 190 -6.58 16.93 -5.48
CA ASN A 190 -5.91 18.16 -5.96
C ASN A 190 -4.39 18.01 -6.00
N THR A 191 -3.80 17.29 -5.04
CA THR A 191 -2.35 17.07 -4.99
C THR A 191 -1.86 16.18 -6.13
N ILE A 192 -2.63 15.15 -6.49
CA ILE A 192 -2.22 14.13 -7.46
C ILE A 192 -2.66 14.51 -8.88
N PHE A 193 -3.87 15.06 -9.03
CA PHE A 193 -4.51 15.31 -10.32
C PHE A 193 -4.74 16.80 -10.64
N GLY A 194 -4.48 17.73 -9.72
CA GLY A 194 -4.78 19.15 -9.94
C GLY A 194 -4.12 19.76 -11.17
N SER A 195 -2.97 19.24 -11.57
CA SER A 195 -2.24 19.67 -12.79
C SER A 195 -2.72 18.97 -14.07
N LEU A 196 -3.52 17.91 -13.91
CA LEU A 196 -4.12 17.11 -14.97
C LEU A 196 -5.58 17.50 -15.22
N SER A 197 -6.28 18.05 -14.23
CA SER A 197 -7.67 18.46 -14.36
C SER A 197 -7.84 19.56 -15.41
N THR A 198 -9.05 19.67 -15.95
CA THR A 198 -9.38 20.56 -17.08
C THR A 198 -9.26 22.06 -16.76
N GLY A 199 -9.13 22.41 -15.48
CA GLY A 199 -8.78 23.75 -15.03
C GLY A 199 -7.30 24.07 -15.29
N ALA A 200 -6.98 24.41 -16.54
CA ALA A 200 -5.63 24.82 -16.93
C ALA A 200 -5.05 25.89 -15.98
N ALA A 201 -5.90 26.78 -15.45
CA ALA A 201 -5.56 27.84 -14.50
C ALA A 201 -4.87 27.33 -13.22
N VAL A 202 -5.41 26.34 -12.52
CA VAL A 202 -4.83 25.87 -11.23
C VAL A 202 -3.44 25.26 -11.45
N GLY A 203 -3.29 24.45 -12.50
CA GLY A 203 -1.99 23.93 -12.89
C GLY A 203 -1.02 25.05 -13.32
N GLN A 204 -1.49 26.07 -14.04
CA GLN A 204 -0.67 27.23 -14.45
C GLN A 204 -0.20 28.03 -13.22
N GLU A 205 -1.12 28.38 -12.32
CA GLU A 205 -0.84 29.12 -11.09
C GLU A 205 0.18 28.38 -10.23
N ARG A 206 0.00 27.07 -10.03
CA ARG A 206 0.95 26.25 -9.26
C ARG A 206 2.34 26.24 -9.88
N ARG A 207 2.45 26.24 -11.21
CA ARG A 207 3.74 26.37 -11.90
C ARG A 207 4.35 27.75 -11.69
N MET A 208 3.57 28.81 -11.82
CA MET A 208 4.05 30.18 -11.58
C MET A 208 4.56 30.35 -10.15
N LEU A 209 3.86 29.79 -9.16
CA LEU A 209 4.30 29.80 -7.77
C LEU A 209 5.62 29.04 -7.56
N PHE A 210 5.77 27.86 -8.17
CA PHE A 210 7.03 27.11 -8.08
C PHE A 210 8.19 27.79 -8.81
N ASP A 211 7.94 28.37 -9.98
CA ASP A 211 8.95 29.10 -10.76
C ASP A 211 9.39 30.36 -10.00
N PHE A 212 8.45 31.12 -9.42
CA PHE A 212 8.72 32.26 -8.54
C PHE A 212 9.55 31.85 -7.30
N ALA A 213 9.10 30.86 -6.54
CA ALA A 213 9.80 30.41 -5.33
C ALA A 213 11.22 29.91 -5.65
N ARG A 214 11.40 29.27 -6.81
CA ARG A 214 12.70 28.79 -7.26
C ARG A 214 13.64 29.94 -7.60
N GLU A 215 13.15 30.95 -8.31
CA GLU A 215 13.95 32.14 -8.65
C GLU A 215 14.34 32.92 -7.40
N ASP A 216 13.43 33.06 -6.44
CA ASP A 216 13.69 33.71 -5.16
C ASP A 216 14.78 32.98 -4.35
N VAL A 217 14.70 31.65 -4.25
CA VAL A 217 15.73 30.85 -3.57
C VAL A 217 17.08 30.92 -4.30
N LYS A 218 17.09 30.96 -5.64
CA LYS A 218 18.33 31.15 -6.42
C LYS A 218 18.95 32.52 -6.16
N ALA A 219 18.13 33.58 -6.09
CA ALA A 219 18.59 34.92 -5.74
C ALA A 219 19.16 34.95 -4.32
N ALA A 220 18.45 34.36 -3.34
CA ALA A 220 18.92 34.26 -1.96
C ALA A 220 20.26 33.52 -1.87
N LEU A 221 20.41 32.37 -2.54
CA LEU A 221 21.67 31.61 -2.61
C LEU A 221 22.83 32.42 -3.20
N GLY A 222 22.56 33.37 -4.08
CA GLY A 222 23.56 34.30 -4.64
C GLY A 222 24.12 35.28 -3.60
N THR A 223 23.43 35.50 -2.48
CA THR A 223 23.85 36.39 -1.40
C THR A 223 24.73 35.69 -0.35
N PHE A 224 24.67 34.35 -0.26
CA PHE A 224 25.49 33.55 0.67
C PHE A 224 26.82 33.14 0.03
N LYS A 225 27.94 33.52 0.66
CA LYS A 225 29.30 33.10 0.26
C LYS A 225 29.73 31.85 1.03
N GLY A 226 30.43 30.93 0.34
CA GLY A 226 31.03 29.74 0.95
C GLY A 226 30.02 28.65 1.35
N ASN A 227 30.48 27.64 2.09
CA ASN A 227 29.69 26.45 2.45
C ASN A 227 29.02 26.59 3.83
N SER A 228 28.20 27.63 4.04
CA SER A 228 27.49 27.80 5.30
C SER A 228 26.35 26.79 5.49
N HIS A 229 25.94 26.57 6.75
CA HIS A 229 24.79 25.72 7.06
C HIS A 229 23.48 26.28 6.49
N GLU A 230 23.34 27.60 6.44
CA GLU A 230 22.20 28.30 5.84
C GLU A 230 22.12 28.04 4.34
N ARG A 231 23.27 28.11 3.65
CA ARG A 231 23.36 27.83 2.22
C ARG A 231 22.94 26.39 1.93
N ALA A 232 23.43 25.42 2.70
CA ALA A 232 23.08 24.01 2.52
C ALA A 232 21.57 23.76 2.68
N LYS A 233 20.90 24.44 3.63
CA LYS A 233 19.44 24.36 3.79
C LYS A 233 18.70 24.92 2.58
N LEU A 234 19.13 26.07 2.05
CA LEU A 234 18.54 26.68 0.87
C LEU A 234 18.78 25.82 -0.39
N GLU A 235 19.94 25.18 -0.54
CA GLU A 235 20.21 24.24 -1.63
C GLU A 235 19.30 23.01 -1.57
N GLN A 236 19.04 22.46 -0.38
CA GLN A 236 18.07 21.37 -0.18
C GLN A 236 16.64 21.80 -0.51
N TYR A 237 16.26 23.01 -0.12
CA TYR A 237 14.95 23.57 -0.45
C TYR A 237 14.80 23.79 -1.96
N LEU A 238 15.82 24.35 -2.61
CA LEU A 238 15.87 24.52 -4.06
C LEU A 238 15.74 23.18 -4.80
N ALA A 239 16.47 22.15 -4.37
CA ALA A 239 16.38 20.81 -4.95
C ALA A 239 14.97 20.22 -4.83
N SER A 240 14.27 20.51 -3.72
CA SER A 240 12.88 20.11 -3.52
C SER A 240 11.93 20.82 -4.50
N LEU A 241 12.11 22.13 -4.70
CA LEU A 241 11.33 22.91 -5.69
C LEU A 241 11.57 22.43 -7.12
N GLU A 242 12.83 22.18 -7.51
CA GLU A 242 13.15 21.64 -8.85
C GLU A 242 12.53 20.24 -9.05
N THR A 243 12.51 19.40 -8.01
CA THR A 243 11.83 18.10 -8.06
C THR A 243 10.32 18.24 -8.27
N LEU A 244 9.67 19.16 -7.56
CA LEU A 244 8.25 19.47 -7.76
C LEU A 244 7.99 19.96 -9.19
N ARG A 245 8.81 20.90 -9.68
CA ARG A 245 8.65 21.45 -11.03
C ARG A 245 8.84 20.41 -12.13
N ALA A 246 9.82 19.51 -11.98
CA ALA A 246 10.05 18.40 -12.88
C ALA A 246 8.85 17.44 -12.91
N ARG A 247 8.29 17.12 -11.73
CA ARG A 247 7.07 16.32 -11.61
C ARG A 247 5.89 16.97 -12.34
N GLU A 248 5.69 18.27 -12.19
CA GLU A 248 4.63 19.01 -12.88
C GLU A 248 4.74 18.88 -14.41
N THR A 249 5.93 19.09 -14.96
CA THR A 249 6.18 18.90 -16.40
C THR A 249 5.89 17.47 -16.85
N GLN A 250 6.27 16.49 -16.04
CA GLN A 250 5.99 15.09 -16.33
C GLN A 250 4.49 14.79 -16.34
N LEU A 251 3.75 15.26 -15.34
CA LEU A 251 2.29 15.09 -15.24
C LEU A 251 1.60 15.64 -16.49
N GLN A 252 1.98 16.85 -16.93
CA GLN A 252 1.43 17.43 -18.16
C GLN A 252 1.62 16.54 -19.39
N GLY A 253 2.81 15.94 -19.54
CA GLY A 253 3.09 15.00 -20.63
C GLY A 253 2.21 13.74 -20.59
N MET A 254 1.63 13.41 -19.43
CA MET A 254 0.75 12.26 -19.23
C MET A 254 -0.74 12.63 -19.29
N ALA A 255 -1.09 13.92 -19.44
CA ALA A 255 -2.46 14.40 -19.28
C ALA A 255 -3.46 13.75 -20.25
N ALA A 256 -3.08 13.54 -21.51
CA ALA A 256 -3.96 12.90 -22.51
C ALA A 256 -4.35 11.46 -22.12
N GLN A 257 -3.41 10.72 -21.52
CA GLN A 257 -3.63 9.34 -21.07
C GLN A 257 -4.41 9.27 -19.76
N VAL A 258 -4.16 10.19 -18.82
CA VAL A 258 -4.69 10.09 -17.45
C VAL A 258 -6.06 10.77 -17.30
N ARG A 259 -6.33 11.86 -18.05
CA ARG A 259 -7.61 12.59 -17.95
C ARG A 259 -8.86 11.70 -18.09
N PRO A 260 -8.93 10.76 -19.04
CA PRO A 260 -10.10 9.87 -19.18
C PRO A 260 -10.30 8.93 -18.00
N LEU A 261 -9.28 8.73 -17.16
CA LEU A 261 -9.29 7.83 -16.01
C LEU A 261 -9.62 8.55 -14.69
N LEU A 262 -9.73 9.88 -14.70
CA LEU A 262 -9.92 10.67 -13.49
C LEU A 262 -11.23 10.28 -12.80
N PRO A 263 -11.22 10.12 -11.46
CA PRO A 263 -12.46 9.98 -10.72
C PRO A 263 -13.26 11.29 -10.78
N PRO A 264 -14.55 11.28 -10.40
CA PRO A 264 -15.36 12.49 -10.35
C PRO A 264 -14.67 13.58 -9.54
N ASP A 265 -14.76 14.82 -10.04
CA ASP A 265 -14.22 15.98 -9.33
C ASP A 265 -14.80 16.04 -7.90
N PRO A 266 -14.00 16.37 -6.87
CA PRO A 266 -14.47 16.37 -5.49
C PRO A 266 -15.73 17.21 -5.24
N SER A 267 -15.94 18.29 -6.02
CA SER A 267 -17.12 19.16 -5.91
C SER A 267 -18.44 18.48 -6.29
N VAL A 268 -18.38 17.40 -7.10
CA VAL A 268 -19.56 16.66 -7.57
C VAL A 268 -19.52 15.17 -7.21
N ASN A 269 -18.47 14.71 -6.53
CA ASN A 269 -18.33 13.31 -6.16
C ASN A 269 -19.32 12.95 -5.04
N PRO A 270 -20.29 12.05 -5.27
CA PRO A 270 -21.34 11.72 -4.29
C PRO A 270 -20.79 11.10 -3.00
N LEU A 271 -19.60 10.48 -3.03
CA LEU A 271 -18.93 9.96 -1.83
C LEU A 271 -18.50 11.07 -0.87
N LEU A 272 -18.35 12.30 -1.38
CA LEU A 272 -17.89 13.47 -0.64
C LEU A 272 -19.03 14.46 -0.35
N GLN A 273 -20.26 14.15 -0.76
CA GLN A 273 -21.45 14.97 -0.50
C GLN A 273 -22.23 14.45 0.72
N GLY A 274 -23.18 15.26 1.22
CA GLY A 274 -24.17 14.80 2.21
C GLY A 274 -23.76 14.93 3.68
N GLY A 275 -22.58 15.52 3.96
CA GLY A 275 -22.24 16.18 5.23
C GLY A 275 -22.58 15.44 6.53
N THR A 276 -21.88 14.36 6.85
CA THR A 276 -21.78 13.89 8.25
C THR A 276 -20.54 14.50 8.92
N THR A 277 -20.63 14.82 10.22
CA THR A 277 -19.47 15.26 11.01
C THR A 277 -19.35 14.36 12.24
N PRO A 278 -18.31 13.51 12.35
CA PRO A 278 -17.26 13.27 11.35
C PRO A 278 -17.80 12.63 10.04
N PRO A 279 -17.05 12.75 8.93
CA PRO A 279 -17.43 12.12 7.67
C PRO A 279 -17.50 10.59 7.80
N ASP A 280 -18.35 9.96 6.98
CA ASP A 280 -18.36 8.51 6.83
C ASP A 280 -17.03 8.02 6.26
N SER A 281 -16.28 7.31 7.10
CA SER A 281 -14.94 6.84 6.77
C SER A 281 -14.95 5.82 5.63
N LEU A 282 -16.03 5.06 5.40
CA LEU A 282 -16.04 4.12 4.28
C LEU A 282 -16.15 4.85 2.95
N LYS A 283 -17.02 5.86 2.84
CA LYS A 283 -17.14 6.68 1.63
C LYS A 283 -15.85 7.44 1.32
N TRP A 284 -15.22 8.02 2.34
CA TRP A 284 -13.94 8.70 2.19
C TRP A 284 -12.83 7.72 1.77
N LEU A 285 -12.79 6.53 2.37
CA LEU A 285 -11.84 5.50 1.96
C LEU A 285 -12.10 5.04 0.51
N GLU A 286 -13.37 4.87 0.11
CA GLU A 286 -13.70 4.54 -1.28
C GLU A 286 -13.21 5.61 -2.26
N ALA A 287 -13.37 6.90 -1.94
CA ALA A 287 -12.83 7.98 -2.77
C ALA A 287 -11.29 7.92 -2.86
N GLN A 288 -10.60 7.57 -1.78
CA GLN A 288 -9.14 7.37 -1.79
C GLN A 288 -8.73 6.15 -2.65
N PHE A 289 -9.52 5.06 -2.62
CA PHE A 289 -9.32 3.92 -3.50
C PHE A 289 -9.53 4.27 -4.97
N GLN A 290 -10.48 5.14 -5.31
CA GLN A 290 -10.67 5.65 -6.67
C GLN A 290 -9.42 6.43 -7.13
N ILE A 291 -8.91 7.34 -6.29
CA ILE A 291 -7.67 8.09 -6.55
C ILE A 291 -6.48 7.15 -6.75
N ALA A 292 -6.29 6.17 -5.85
CA ALA A 292 -5.23 5.17 -5.95
C ALA A 292 -5.31 4.35 -7.24
N THR A 293 -6.51 3.88 -7.60
CA THR A 293 -6.74 3.07 -8.80
C THR A 293 -6.39 3.87 -10.05
N THR A 294 -6.89 5.11 -10.17
CA THR A 294 -6.54 5.99 -11.29
C THR A 294 -5.04 6.29 -11.35
N ALA A 295 -4.38 6.51 -10.21
CA ALA A 295 -2.94 6.75 -10.19
C ALA A 295 -2.12 5.55 -10.67
N LEU A 296 -2.55 4.33 -10.36
CA LEU A 296 -1.91 3.09 -10.83
C LEU A 296 -2.16 2.87 -12.34
N LEU A 297 -3.42 2.95 -12.78
CA LEU A 297 -3.80 2.79 -14.19
C LEU A 297 -3.15 3.85 -15.10
N GLY A 298 -3.06 5.08 -14.60
CA GLY A 298 -2.42 6.20 -15.29
C GLY A 298 -0.89 6.18 -15.23
N GLY A 299 -0.26 5.22 -14.54
CA GLY A 299 1.19 5.14 -14.39
C GLY A 299 1.81 6.28 -13.57
N LEU A 300 1.00 6.97 -12.74
CA LEU A 300 1.45 8.08 -11.89
C LEU A 300 2.30 7.59 -10.72
N THR A 301 2.08 6.36 -10.26
CA THR A 301 2.92 5.69 -9.28
C THR A 301 2.87 4.18 -9.48
N ASN A 302 3.85 3.48 -8.90
CA ASN A 302 3.86 2.02 -8.79
C ASN A 302 3.77 1.57 -7.32
N LEU A 303 3.65 2.50 -6.36
CA LEU A 303 3.57 2.19 -4.95
C LEU A 303 2.47 3.02 -4.30
N VAL A 304 1.49 2.34 -3.71
CA VAL A 304 0.40 2.97 -2.95
C VAL A 304 0.35 2.40 -1.53
N VAL A 305 0.13 3.28 -0.55
CA VAL A 305 -0.32 2.90 0.80
C VAL A 305 -1.71 3.49 1.04
N LEU A 306 -2.65 2.67 1.51
CA LEU A 306 -4.00 3.06 1.89
C LEU A 306 -4.23 2.71 3.37
N ALA A 307 -4.23 3.72 4.23
CA ALA A 307 -4.30 3.55 5.68
C ALA A 307 -5.68 3.95 6.23
N ALA A 308 -6.52 2.97 6.55
CA ALA A 308 -7.90 3.16 6.98
C ALA A 308 -8.00 3.32 8.50
N GLY A 309 -8.04 4.57 8.96
CA GLY A 309 -8.20 4.91 10.37
C GLY A 309 -6.97 4.66 11.23
N THR A 310 -5.81 4.36 10.65
CA THR A 310 -4.56 4.02 11.37
C THR A 310 -3.92 5.22 12.08
N SER A 311 -4.57 6.37 12.09
CA SER A 311 -4.21 7.50 12.95
C SER A 311 -5.47 7.99 13.62
N GLY A 312 -5.48 7.99 14.96
CA GLY A 312 -6.64 8.30 15.78
C GLY A 312 -7.62 7.14 16.01
N PHE A 313 -7.53 6.04 15.24
CA PHE A 313 -8.17 4.70 15.40
C PHE A 313 -9.69 4.62 15.53
N ASP A 314 -10.37 5.70 15.88
CA ASP A 314 -11.82 5.74 16.11
C ASP A 314 -12.55 6.43 14.95
N VAL A 315 -12.45 5.80 13.77
CA VAL A 315 -13.18 6.26 12.58
C VAL A 315 -14.64 5.84 12.65
N ALA A 316 -15.52 6.71 12.15
CA ALA A 316 -16.95 6.48 12.11
C ALA A 316 -17.40 5.94 10.74
N TYR A 317 -18.45 5.13 10.75
CA TYR A 317 -19.08 4.56 9.57
C TYR A 317 -20.56 4.96 9.54
N ASP A 318 -21.20 4.80 8.38
CA ASP A 318 -22.65 4.86 8.29
C ASP A 318 -23.32 3.85 9.25
N SER A 319 -24.45 4.23 9.84
CA SER A 319 -25.16 3.41 10.85
C SER A 319 -25.69 2.09 10.30
N SER A 320 -25.83 1.96 8.97
CA SER A 320 -26.13 0.67 8.33
C SER A 320 -24.99 -0.35 8.45
N ILE A 321 -23.77 0.09 8.80
CA ILE A 321 -22.59 -0.74 8.98
C ILE A 321 -22.24 -0.88 10.47
N ALA A 322 -22.13 0.24 11.18
CA ALA A 322 -21.82 0.27 12.61
C ALA A 322 -22.39 1.53 13.27
N ASN A 323 -22.97 1.36 14.46
CA ASN A 323 -23.61 2.46 15.22
C ASN A 323 -22.64 3.23 16.12
N VAL A 324 -21.43 2.70 16.34
CA VAL A 324 -20.37 3.32 17.14
C VAL A 324 -19.07 3.35 16.34
N GLY A 325 -18.11 4.18 16.77
CA GLY A 325 -16.79 4.26 16.15
C GLY A 325 -16.05 2.93 16.19
N ARG A 326 -15.09 2.76 15.26
CA ARG A 326 -14.34 1.49 15.10
C ARG A 326 -13.69 1.03 16.40
N HIS A 327 -13.20 1.97 17.22
CA HIS A 327 -12.50 1.67 18.45
C HIS A 327 -13.46 1.11 19.52
N ASP A 328 -14.59 1.79 19.72
CA ASP A 328 -15.61 1.36 20.68
C ASP A 328 -16.24 0.02 20.29
N LEU A 329 -16.43 -0.20 18.99
CA LEU A 329 -16.93 -1.47 18.47
C LEU A 329 -16.02 -2.64 18.86
N GLN A 330 -14.71 -2.42 18.80
CA GLN A 330 -13.68 -3.41 19.14
C GLN A 330 -13.57 -3.66 20.64
N HIS A 331 -13.77 -2.64 21.48
CA HIS A 331 -13.84 -2.81 22.93
C HIS A 331 -15.00 -3.71 23.38
N GLY A 332 -16.10 -3.73 22.63
CA GLY A 332 -17.28 -4.54 22.94
C GLY A 332 -17.39 -5.86 22.17
N ILE A 333 -16.27 -6.42 21.69
CA ILE A 333 -16.26 -7.58 20.78
C ILE A 333 -17.07 -8.79 21.27
N ASP A 334 -17.17 -9.02 22.58
CA ASP A 334 -17.84 -10.19 23.17
C ASP A 334 -19.34 -10.27 22.84
N THR A 335 -19.94 -9.19 22.34
CA THR A 335 -21.33 -9.21 21.87
C THR A 335 -21.41 -9.62 20.40
N ALA A 336 -22.36 -10.50 20.06
CA ALA A 336 -22.58 -10.95 18.69
C ALA A 336 -22.87 -9.80 17.71
N ALA A 337 -23.53 -8.73 18.19
CA ALA A 337 -23.81 -7.53 17.41
C ALA A 337 -22.51 -6.79 17.04
N ASN A 338 -21.61 -6.59 18.00
CA ASN A 338 -20.34 -5.91 17.73
C ASN A 338 -19.44 -6.75 16.84
N TRP A 339 -19.34 -8.06 17.07
CA TRP A 339 -18.60 -8.94 16.15
C TRP A 339 -19.11 -8.85 14.71
N THR A 340 -20.44 -8.85 14.54
CA THR A 340 -21.06 -8.69 13.22
C THR A 340 -20.68 -7.35 12.57
N GLY A 341 -20.69 -6.26 13.33
CA GLY A 341 -20.21 -4.96 12.87
C GLY A 341 -18.72 -4.96 12.53
N ILE A 342 -17.88 -5.61 13.35
CA ILE A 342 -16.42 -5.70 13.14
C ILE A 342 -16.14 -6.38 11.81
N ALA A 343 -16.77 -7.53 11.59
CA ALA A 343 -16.68 -8.29 10.36
C ALA A 343 -17.27 -7.52 9.16
N ALA A 344 -18.37 -6.79 9.34
CA ALA A 344 -18.98 -6.00 8.28
C ALA A 344 -18.03 -4.91 7.76
N VAL A 345 -17.39 -4.16 8.66
CA VAL A 345 -16.37 -3.15 8.28
C VAL A 345 -15.20 -3.79 7.53
N THR A 346 -14.61 -4.84 8.10
CA THR A 346 -13.46 -5.55 7.49
C THR A 346 -13.83 -6.05 6.09
N ARG A 347 -15.03 -6.62 5.93
CA ARG A 347 -15.57 -7.08 4.65
C ARG A 347 -15.74 -5.93 3.65
N GLN A 348 -16.15 -4.73 4.08
CA GLN A 348 -16.24 -3.57 3.18
C GLN A 348 -14.86 -3.09 2.72
N HIS A 349 -13.85 -3.10 3.59
CA HIS A 349 -12.47 -2.82 3.18
C HIS A 349 -11.94 -3.86 2.18
N VAL A 350 -12.21 -5.15 2.41
CA VAL A 350 -11.90 -6.22 1.44
C VAL A 350 -12.64 -6.00 0.11
N ALA A 351 -13.88 -5.48 0.13
CA ALA A 351 -14.61 -5.14 -1.08
C ALA A 351 -13.93 -4.02 -1.89
N LEU A 352 -13.38 -3.00 -1.22
CA LEU A 352 -12.60 -1.94 -1.88
C LEU A 352 -11.29 -2.49 -2.48
N VAL A 353 -10.58 -3.37 -1.74
CA VAL A 353 -9.41 -4.11 -2.26
C VAL A 353 -9.78 -4.90 -3.51
N ALA A 354 -10.89 -5.64 -3.46
CA ALA A 354 -11.37 -6.44 -4.58
C ALA A 354 -11.76 -5.57 -5.79
N LYS A 355 -12.35 -4.39 -5.56
CA LYS A 355 -12.70 -3.42 -6.62
C LYS A 355 -11.45 -2.91 -7.35
N LEU A 356 -10.42 -2.50 -6.60
CA LEU A 356 -9.12 -2.08 -7.17
C LEU A 356 -8.46 -3.25 -7.92
N ALA A 357 -8.40 -4.43 -7.31
CA ALA A 357 -7.78 -5.60 -7.92
C ALA A 357 -8.46 -5.99 -9.24
N ARG A 358 -9.80 -5.95 -9.31
CA ARG A 358 -10.53 -6.23 -10.57
C ARG A 358 -10.27 -5.18 -11.64
N ALA A 359 -10.15 -3.90 -11.29
CA ALA A 359 -9.78 -2.86 -12.25
C ALA A 359 -8.39 -3.14 -12.86
N LEU A 360 -7.42 -3.56 -12.03
CA LEU A 360 -6.09 -3.97 -12.51
C LEU A 360 -6.12 -5.29 -13.29
N ALA A 361 -6.99 -6.24 -12.93
CA ALA A 361 -7.13 -7.51 -13.64
C ALA A 361 -7.75 -7.33 -15.04
N ALA A 362 -8.67 -6.37 -15.17
CA ALA A 362 -9.31 -6.00 -16.44
C ALA A 362 -8.39 -5.17 -17.35
N THR A 363 -7.25 -4.70 -16.85
CA THR A 363 -6.32 -3.86 -17.61
C THR A 363 -5.12 -4.70 -18.06
N PRO A 364 -4.89 -4.87 -19.38
CA PRO A 364 -3.68 -5.53 -19.88
C PRO A 364 -2.41 -4.80 -19.42
N GLU A 365 -1.35 -5.55 -19.11
CA GLU A 365 -0.07 -4.94 -18.80
C GLU A 365 0.60 -4.41 -20.07
N LEU A 366 1.15 -3.20 -20.00
CA LEU A 366 1.89 -2.63 -21.12
C LEU A 366 3.30 -3.23 -21.16
N ASN A 367 3.71 -3.74 -22.33
CA ASN A 367 5.03 -4.35 -22.55
C ASN A 367 5.32 -5.62 -21.74
N ALA A 368 4.30 -6.31 -21.22
CA ALA A 368 4.43 -7.64 -20.64
C ALA A 368 3.16 -8.48 -20.88
N SER A 369 3.24 -9.79 -20.68
CA SER A 369 2.09 -10.68 -20.77
C SER A 369 1.19 -10.59 -19.54
N GLY A 370 -0.12 -10.72 -19.74
CA GLY A 370 -1.09 -10.77 -18.64
C GLY A 370 -1.69 -9.41 -18.30
N SER A 371 -2.28 -9.32 -17.12
CA SER A 371 -2.95 -8.14 -16.59
C SER A 371 -2.05 -7.32 -15.69
N MET A 372 -2.37 -6.05 -15.46
CA MET A 372 -1.67 -5.23 -14.46
C MET A 372 -1.70 -5.86 -13.06
N LEU A 373 -2.77 -6.61 -12.72
CA LEU A 373 -2.84 -7.33 -11.45
C LEU A 373 -1.78 -8.43 -11.35
N ASP A 374 -1.39 -9.09 -12.45
CA ASP A 374 -0.32 -10.10 -12.43
C ASP A 374 1.03 -9.48 -12.04
N HIS A 375 1.21 -8.19 -12.31
CA HIS A 375 2.39 -7.40 -12.01
C HIS A 375 2.25 -6.51 -10.76
N THR A 376 1.17 -6.69 -9.98
CA THR A 376 0.88 -5.90 -8.79
C THR A 376 0.66 -6.82 -7.59
N ALA A 377 1.46 -6.65 -6.54
CA ALA A 377 1.20 -7.27 -5.25
C ALA A 377 0.32 -6.32 -4.41
N ILE A 378 -0.87 -6.77 -4.01
CA ILE A 378 -1.73 -6.06 -3.06
C ILE A 378 -1.70 -6.82 -1.74
N VAL A 379 -1.36 -6.14 -0.64
CA VAL A 379 -1.35 -6.73 0.71
C VAL A 379 -2.34 -5.97 1.57
N PHE A 380 -3.36 -6.68 2.08
CA PHE A 380 -4.30 -6.17 3.06
C PHE A 380 -4.02 -6.81 4.43
N MET A 381 -3.84 -5.95 5.43
CA MET A 381 -3.50 -6.33 6.80
C MET A 381 -4.01 -5.29 7.80
N SER A 382 -3.89 -5.56 9.11
CA SER A 382 -4.12 -4.54 10.14
C SER A 382 -2.86 -3.71 10.42
N ASP A 383 -3.02 -2.57 11.11
CA ASP A 383 -1.92 -1.75 11.64
C ASP A 383 -1.42 -2.20 13.03
N ASN A 384 -2.04 -3.21 13.62
CA ASN A 384 -1.81 -3.56 15.02
C ASN A 384 -1.64 -5.07 15.29
N GLY A 385 -2.05 -5.97 14.40
CA GLY A 385 -1.94 -7.43 14.57
C GLY A 385 -3.29 -8.14 14.66
N GLU A 386 -3.37 -9.15 15.52
CA GLU A 386 -4.49 -10.10 15.57
C GLU A 386 -5.76 -9.61 16.30
N GLN A 387 -5.68 -8.51 17.04
CA GLN A 387 -6.82 -8.00 17.84
C GLN A 387 -6.69 -6.51 18.18
N HIS A 388 -7.70 -5.97 18.86
CA HIS A 388 -7.74 -4.58 19.31
C HIS A 388 -6.62 -4.21 20.27
N HIS A 389 -6.42 -5.02 21.31
CA HIS A 389 -5.29 -4.94 22.25
C HIS A 389 -4.25 -5.98 21.88
N SER A 390 -3.65 -5.79 20.71
CA SER A 390 -2.77 -6.78 20.10
C SER A 390 -1.50 -7.01 20.92
N GLU A 391 -1.00 -8.25 20.87
CA GLU A 391 0.35 -8.60 21.31
C GLU A 391 1.31 -8.81 20.11
N ALA A 392 0.81 -8.59 18.88
CA ALA A 392 1.51 -8.80 17.61
C ALA A 392 2.12 -10.20 17.48
N ARG A 393 1.47 -11.19 18.09
CA ARG A 393 1.90 -12.59 18.03
C ARG A 393 1.41 -13.28 16.78
N GLU A 394 0.41 -12.70 16.15
CA GLU A 394 -0.08 -13.10 14.85
C GLU A 394 -0.56 -11.88 14.06
N TRP A 395 -0.55 -11.99 12.74
CA TRP A 395 -0.94 -10.90 11.89
C TRP A 395 -1.57 -11.45 10.60
N PRO A 396 -2.90 -11.66 10.59
CA PRO A 396 -3.62 -12.16 9.43
C PRO A 396 -3.46 -11.24 8.23
N LYS A 397 -3.26 -11.82 7.04
CA LYS A 397 -3.09 -11.06 5.80
C LYS A 397 -3.81 -11.71 4.64
N LEU A 398 -4.28 -10.85 3.75
CA LEU A 398 -4.71 -11.21 2.41
C LEU A 398 -3.70 -10.62 1.41
N VAL A 399 -3.18 -11.46 0.53
CA VAL A 399 -2.34 -11.07 -0.60
C VAL A 399 -3.12 -11.31 -1.89
N VAL A 400 -3.19 -10.33 -2.79
CA VAL A 400 -3.92 -10.42 -4.07
C VAL A 400 -3.01 -10.04 -5.23
N GLY A 401 -3.06 -10.80 -6.33
CA GLY A 401 -2.30 -10.57 -7.55
C GLY A 401 -0.85 -11.05 -7.48
N GLY A 402 0.00 -10.44 -8.30
CA GLY A 402 1.45 -10.66 -8.30
C GLY A 402 1.89 -12.00 -8.91
N ASN A 403 1.03 -12.67 -9.68
CA ASN A 403 1.35 -13.97 -10.30
C ASN A 403 2.57 -13.87 -11.24
N ALA A 404 2.66 -12.83 -12.06
CA ALA A 404 3.84 -12.59 -12.90
C ALA A 404 5.06 -12.20 -12.06
N LEU A 405 4.89 -11.69 -10.83
CA LEU A 405 5.98 -11.42 -9.89
C LEU A 405 6.54 -12.70 -9.23
N GLY A 406 5.91 -13.85 -9.43
CA GLY A 406 6.27 -15.12 -8.79
C GLY A 406 5.49 -15.39 -7.50
N LEU A 407 4.53 -14.54 -7.13
CA LEU A 407 3.69 -14.78 -5.96
C LEU A 407 2.68 -15.90 -6.24
N LYS A 408 2.63 -16.87 -5.34
CA LYS A 408 1.71 -18.01 -5.35
C LYS A 408 0.37 -17.62 -4.74
N THR A 409 -0.41 -16.84 -5.48
CA THR A 409 -1.77 -16.40 -5.11
C THR A 409 -2.85 -17.25 -5.78
N ASP A 410 -2.67 -18.58 -5.77
CA ASP A 410 -3.53 -19.57 -6.44
C ASP A 410 -4.72 -20.03 -5.57
N GLY A 411 -5.24 -19.15 -4.71
CA GLY A 411 -6.32 -19.47 -3.77
C GLY A 411 -5.85 -20.27 -2.56
N ARG A 412 -4.57 -20.13 -2.18
CA ARG A 412 -4.00 -20.84 -1.04
C ARG A 412 -4.21 -20.12 0.29
N THR A 413 -4.29 -20.89 1.36
CA THR A 413 -4.02 -20.42 2.72
C THR A 413 -2.73 -21.04 3.20
N VAL A 414 -1.86 -20.23 3.81
CA VAL A 414 -0.67 -20.69 4.51
C VAL A 414 -0.80 -20.34 5.99
N VAL A 415 -0.79 -21.36 6.84
CA VAL A 415 -0.77 -21.19 8.30
C VAL A 415 0.63 -21.53 8.79
N TYR A 416 1.38 -20.51 9.19
CA TYR A 416 2.70 -20.68 9.77
C TYR A 416 2.61 -21.12 11.23
N PRO A 417 3.63 -21.81 11.77
CA PRO A 417 3.70 -22.12 13.19
C PRO A 417 3.56 -20.85 14.03
N ALA A 418 2.80 -20.91 15.12
CA ALA A 418 2.56 -19.75 15.98
C ALA A 418 3.84 -19.23 16.65
N GLU A 419 3.81 -17.96 17.06
CA GLU A 419 4.84 -17.36 17.92
C GLU A 419 5.17 -18.27 19.11
N GLY A 420 6.46 -18.37 19.45
CA GLY A 420 6.99 -19.30 20.44
C GLY A 420 7.43 -20.66 19.88
N LYS A 421 6.98 -21.04 18.68
CA LYS A 421 7.43 -22.27 17.99
C LYS A 421 8.70 -22.01 17.18
N ALA A 422 9.59 -23.00 17.12
CA ALA A 422 10.92 -22.87 16.49
C ALA A 422 10.88 -22.50 14.99
N ARG A 423 9.78 -22.80 14.29
CA ARG A 423 9.60 -22.54 12.86
C ARG A 423 8.60 -21.42 12.57
N ASN A 424 8.26 -20.59 13.57
CA ASN A 424 7.46 -19.40 13.34
C ASN A 424 8.14 -18.51 12.28
N ARG A 425 7.33 -17.82 11.48
CA ARG A 425 7.79 -16.83 10.51
C ARG A 425 7.25 -15.47 10.92
N GLN A 426 7.97 -14.43 10.53
CA GLN A 426 7.66 -13.06 10.95
C GLN A 426 7.09 -12.25 9.79
N VAL A 427 6.42 -11.14 10.10
CA VAL A 427 5.92 -10.19 9.08
C VAL A 427 7.07 -9.70 8.19
N SER A 428 8.28 -9.58 8.75
CA SER A 428 9.49 -9.27 7.98
C SER A 428 9.78 -10.28 6.88
N ASN A 429 9.44 -11.57 7.05
CA ASN A 429 9.60 -12.57 5.99
C ASN A 429 8.65 -12.33 4.82
N LEU A 430 7.42 -11.86 5.05
CA LEU A 430 6.54 -11.43 3.95
C LEU A 430 7.15 -10.23 3.22
N PHE A 431 7.64 -9.24 3.95
CA PHE A 431 8.27 -8.08 3.34
C PHE A 431 9.56 -8.44 2.59
N ASN A 432 10.31 -9.41 3.10
CA ASN A 432 11.42 -10.03 2.38
C ASN A 432 10.96 -10.66 1.06
N THR A 433 9.84 -11.39 1.12
CA THR A 433 9.21 -12.03 -0.05
C THR A 433 8.88 -11.01 -1.14
N LEU A 434 8.34 -9.84 -0.75
CA LEU A 434 8.04 -8.77 -1.68
C LEU A 434 9.31 -8.15 -2.29
N GLY A 435 10.36 -7.92 -1.50
CA GLY A 435 11.64 -7.43 -2.01
C GLY A 435 12.25 -8.38 -3.06
N HIS A 436 12.23 -9.68 -2.79
CA HIS A 436 12.64 -10.72 -3.73
C HIS A 436 11.76 -10.73 -4.99
N ALA A 437 10.43 -10.68 -4.85
CA ALA A 437 9.49 -10.61 -5.97
C ALA A 437 9.72 -9.36 -6.85
N PHE A 438 10.29 -8.30 -6.27
CA PHE A 438 10.70 -7.07 -6.98
C PHE A 438 12.16 -7.08 -7.47
N GLY A 439 12.78 -8.26 -7.54
CA GLY A 439 14.09 -8.46 -8.15
C GLY A 439 15.26 -8.07 -7.24
N ASP A 440 15.07 -8.09 -5.92
CA ASP A 440 16.15 -7.94 -4.94
C ASP A 440 16.41 -9.26 -4.22
N SER A 441 17.31 -10.08 -4.77
CA SER A 441 17.67 -11.39 -4.20
C SER A 441 18.35 -11.30 -2.84
N ASP A 442 18.87 -10.11 -2.49
CA ASP A 442 19.59 -9.89 -1.24
C ASP A 442 18.70 -9.32 -0.13
N PHE A 443 17.41 -9.09 -0.43
CA PHE A 443 16.43 -8.51 0.49
C PHE A 443 15.96 -9.53 1.54
N ASN A 444 16.88 -9.94 2.42
CA ASN A 444 16.73 -11.06 3.34
C ASN A 444 16.54 -10.64 4.81
N THR A 445 16.79 -9.38 5.13
CA THR A 445 16.87 -8.91 6.52
C THR A 445 16.10 -7.62 6.74
N PHE A 446 15.04 -7.35 5.96
CA PHE A 446 14.18 -6.20 6.20
C PHE A 446 13.60 -6.23 7.61
N GLY A 447 13.52 -5.07 8.27
CA GLY A 447 13.09 -4.95 9.67
C GLY A 447 14.26 -4.96 10.66
N SER A 448 14.00 -4.48 11.88
CA SER A 448 15.02 -4.27 12.92
C SER A 448 14.85 -5.25 14.09
N GLU A 449 14.53 -6.50 13.79
CA GLU A 449 14.25 -7.56 14.77
C GLU A 449 15.50 -7.99 15.56
N GLY A 450 16.70 -7.78 15.03
CA GLY A 450 17.94 -8.12 15.73
C GLY A 450 17.95 -9.57 16.22
N PRO A 451 18.26 -9.85 17.51
CA PRO A 451 18.24 -11.20 18.07
C PRO A 451 16.88 -11.90 18.07
N THR A 452 15.76 -11.16 17.91
CA THR A 452 14.42 -11.75 17.87
C THR A 452 14.04 -12.25 16.47
N ARG A 453 14.90 -12.06 15.46
CA ARG A 453 14.70 -12.62 14.12
C ARG A 453 14.79 -14.15 14.18
N ILE A 454 13.73 -14.82 13.73
CA ILE A 454 13.68 -16.29 13.70
C ILE A 454 14.31 -16.82 12.42
N ALA A 455 14.02 -16.20 11.28
CA ALA A 455 14.59 -16.61 10.00
C ALA A 455 14.74 -15.43 9.02
N PRO A 456 15.83 -15.39 8.23
CA PRO A 456 15.95 -14.44 7.12
C PRO A 456 15.20 -14.91 5.88
N GLY A 457 15.09 -14.01 4.91
CA GLY A 457 14.68 -14.34 3.54
C GLY A 457 13.17 -14.49 3.34
N PRO A 458 12.78 -14.87 2.11
CA PRO A 458 11.40 -14.93 1.66
C PRO A 458 10.64 -16.12 2.26
N LEU A 459 9.32 -16.08 2.15
CA LEU A 459 8.41 -17.18 2.45
C LEU A 459 8.32 -18.08 1.21
N SER A 460 8.92 -19.27 1.26
CA SER A 460 8.93 -20.25 0.16
C SER A 460 7.54 -20.74 -0.24
N GLU A 461 6.60 -20.70 0.70
CA GLU A 461 5.21 -21.07 0.51
C GLU A 461 4.44 -20.03 -0.31
N LEU A 462 4.97 -18.79 -0.40
CA LEU A 462 4.34 -17.67 -1.10
C LEU A 462 5.10 -17.24 -2.36
N LEU A 463 6.42 -17.45 -2.45
CA LEU A 463 7.22 -17.11 -3.63
C LEU A 463 7.70 -18.37 -4.36
N GLY A 464 7.60 -18.35 -5.69
CA GLY A 464 7.90 -19.49 -6.58
C GLY A 464 8.95 -19.23 -7.62
#